data_AF-A0A0F7ZVQ2-F1
#
_entry.id   AF-A0A0F7ZVQ2-F1
#
_cell.length_a   1.000
_cell.length_b   1.000
_cell.length_c   1.000
_cell.angle_alpha   90.00
_cell.angle_beta   90.00
_cell.angle_gamma   90.00
#
_symmetry.space_group_name_H-M   'P 1'
#
loop_
_entity.id
_entity.type
_entity.pdbx_description
1 polymer ?
#
loop_
_entity_poly.entity_id
_entity_poly.type
_entity_poly.pdbx_seq_one_letter_code
_entity_poly.pdbx_strand_id
1 'polypeptide(L)'
;MSLFKQLMANTKSRSSGGCWTCRVRRKKCAENRPVCDTCKALDITCHFEEEKPDWMDGGPKQRDMAEVIKAEVKKQASQRRDRKYLEILERGTKLVTLNDDGDVPMSNAVVRMDRDGPSANSDTDRSPSSHETNSTPPSSQTAASPPELPWHIQNFQRNDVPDPVADGDLRFLMIYLDYVFPYLFPHYRPSLLEGGRFWILDSIHSNKSVYHTTISLASSFFAITLAGREGGHEECVSAAIRKLDSQLELGLKELRKEMSALNASKAGFDIPRGLVVMQSIVQMLLFEVATSNKDNWRMHLDAAVALFLQILPNPENWGQTLSDLQTPHWPPQSLGDRRPWSTSQAALRFFSATLLYLDVVSSATLGDAPRLRQYQMTVIPGCPSMEHETASLPAGPLFLEDFFGLPNWVIQVLGDVAALDAWKQMQIQAGTLSGDELAARGQVLGDPIKGGLEMLNQFPDGYRFAPAALPVLVADPVTGSEHRQEPEFKIIWLLAIQSYLKIVILGWQPTHPEIRCSVAKATERLSRFPAGSCLRALAWPLCVCGCLSPAEDEDTYRAVGERLGPLKIFGTVNEALEIMEAVWSQRDGLDETWTLSNCLNILGHGVLLI
;
A
#
# COMPACT_ATOMS: atom_id res chain seq x y z
N MET A 1 -27.72 9.70 66.75
CA MET A 1 -26.34 9.54 66.26
C MET A 1 -26.34 8.85 64.88
N SER A 2 -26.66 9.57 63.80
CA SER A 2 -26.56 8.99 62.44
C SER A 2 -26.22 10.00 61.32
N LEU A 3 -26.01 11.28 61.63
CA LEU A 3 -25.65 12.30 60.63
C LEU A 3 -24.18 12.76 60.70
N PHE A 4 -23.41 12.27 61.67
CA PHE A 4 -21.97 12.59 61.82
C PHE A 4 -21.02 11.57 61.17
N LYS A 5 -21.53 10.41 60.72
CA LYS A 5 -20.72 9.34 60.10
C LYS A 5 -20.62 9.44 58.57
N GLN A 6 -21.48 10.21 57.91
CA GLN A 6 -21.51 10.34 56.45
C GLN A 6 -20.58 11.44 55.91
N LEU A 7 -20.07 12.33 56.77
CA LEU A 7 -19.15 13.41 56.38
C LEU A 7 -17.65 13.07 56.54
N MET A 8 -17.30 11.89 57.08
CA MET A 8 -15.91 11.49 57.37
C MET A 8 -15.44 10.25 56.58
N ALA A 9 -16.17 9.82 55.55
CA ALA A 9 -15.83 8.62 54.76
C ALA A 9 -15.07 8.90 53.46
N ASN A 10 -14.60 10.12 53.20
CA ASN A 10 -14.01 10.50 51.91
C ASN A 10 -12.62 11.14 51.96
N THR A 11 -11.76 10.68 52.87
CA THR A 11 -10.33 10.98 52.84
C THR A 11 -9.52 9.72 53.15
N LYS A 12 -9.59 8.71 52.27
CA LYS A 12 -8.43 7.81 52.14
C LYS A 12 -7.32 8.65 51.50
N SER A 13 -6.25 8.90 52.26
CA SER A 13 -5.07 9.58 51.75
C SER A 13 -4.63 8.89 50.46
N ARG A 14 -4.68 9.64 49.36
CA ARG A 14 -4.04 9.23 48.10
C ARG A 14 -2.55 9.10 48.42
N SER A 15 -1.94 7.94 48.15
CA SER A 15 -0.50 7.79 48.33
C SER A 15 0.21 8.91 47.56
N SER A 16 1.08 9.65 48.26
CA SER A 16 1.86 10.73 47.68
C SER A 16 3.07 10.22 46.89
N GLY A 17 3.15 8.92 46.62
CA GLY A 17 4.25 8.25 45.91
C GLY A 17 4.01 7.95 44.43
N GLY A 18 2.78 8.11 43.91
CA GLY A 18 2.47 7.83 42.50
C GLY A 18 3.05 8.86 41.52
N CYS A 19 3.41 8.46 40.30
CA CYS A 19 3.91 9.37 39.26
C CYS A 19 2.90 10.45 38.85
N TRP A 20 3.41 11.57 38.34
CA TRP A 20 2.59 12.70 37.91
C TRP A 20 1.69 12.35 36.73
N THR A 21 2.15 11.48 35.82
CA THR A 21 1.34 10.94 34.71
C THR A 21 0.09 10.21 35.21
N CYS A 22 0.20 9.33 36.22
CA CYS A 22 -0.95 8.62 36.77
C CYS A 22 -1.88 9.56 37.57
N ARG A 23 -1.32 10.56 38.26
CA ARG A 23 -2.09 11.56 39.02
C ARG A 23 -2.98 12.41 38.13
N VAL A 24 -2.43 12.98 37.06
CA VAL A 24 -3.21 13.84 36.15
C VAL A 24 -4.31 13.03 35.43
N ARG A 25 -4.03 11.76 35.11
CA ARG A 25 -5.01 10.81 34.54
C ARG A 25 -5.98 10.22 35.54
N ARG A 26 -5.81 10.49 36.85
CA ARG A 26 -6.60 9.91 37.96
C ARG A 26 -6.63 8.38 37.94
N LYS A 27 -5.49 7.74 37.63
CA LYS A 27 -5.33 6.27 37.63
C LYS A 27 -4.48 5.82 38.83
N LYS A 28 -4.73 4.59 39.31
CA LYS A 28 -3.93 3.97 40.37
C LYS A 28 -2.51 3.74 39.84
N CYS A 29 -1.51 4.21 40.58
CA CYS A 29 -0.10 4.01 40.24
C CYS A 29 0.44 2.78 40.96
N ALA A 30 1.26 1.98 40.26
CA ALA A 30 1.97 0.83 40.85
C ALA A 30 3.25 1.23 41.60
N GLU A 31 3.69 2.49 41.49
CA GLU A 31 4.85 3.07 42.19
C GLU A 31 6.23 2.44 41.87
N ASN A 32 6.29 1.50 40.91
CA ASN A 32 7.56 0.97 40.40
C ASN A 32 8.39 2.05 39.67
N ARG A 33 9.71 2.05 39.91
CA ARG A 33 10.69 2.95 39.28
C ARG A 33 11.60 2.16 38.32
N PRO A 34 12.09 2.76 37.21
CA PRO A 34 11.94 4.16 36.80
C PRO A 34 10.58 4.49 36.13
N VAL A 35 9.83 3.48 35.70
CA VAL A 35 8.52 3.61 35.03
C VAL A 35 7.52 2.69 35.74
N CYS A 36 6.33 3.20 36.11
CA CYS A 36 5.33 2.36 36.76
C CYS A 36 4.65 1.44 35.77
N ASP A 37 4.21 0.26 36.23
CA ASP A 37 3.55 -0.75 35.39
C ASP A 37 2.36 -0.19 34.62
N THR A 38 1.63 0.76 35.19
CA THR A 38 0.48 1.39 34.53
C THR A 38 0.88 2.26 33.34
N CYS A 39 2.01 2.98 33.43
CA CYS A 39 2.52 3.76 32.30
C CYS A 39 3.26 2.85 31.31
N LYS A 40 4.03 1.88 31.82
CA LYS A 40 4.73 0.87 31.01
C LYS A 40 3.78 0.04 30.15
N ALA A 41 2.67 -0.46 30.72
CA ALA A 41 1.67 -1.23 29.99
C ALA A 41 0.95 -0.40 28.90
N LEU A 42 0.97 0.93 29.04
CA LEU A 42 0.41 1.86 28.08
C LEU A 42 1.46 2.53 27.21
N ASP A 43 2.72 2.11 27.30
CA ASP A 43 3.83 2.65 26.50
C ASP A 43 3.88 4.20 26.50
N ILE A 44 3.49 4.84 27.62
CA ILE A 44 3.41 6.31 27.73
C ILE A 44 4.47 6.86 28.69
N THR A 45 4.85 8.12 28.48
CA THR A 45 5.81 8.85 29.29
C THR A 45 5.41 8.87 30.78
N CYS A 46 6.32 8.40 31.63
CA CYS A 46 6.11 8.32 33.07
C CYS A 46 6.93 9.40 33.79
N HIS A 47 6.26 10.46 34.25
CA HIS A 47 6.90 11.54 35.00
C HIS A 47 6.97 11.18 36.49
N PHE A 48 8.10 10.60 36.90
CA PHE A 48 8.38 10.18 38.29
C PHE A 48 9.27 11.15 39.08
N GLU A 49 9.47 12.35 38.55
CA GLU A 49 10.24 13.41 39.21
C GLU A 49 9.77 13.65 40.66
N GLU A 50 10.73 13.79 41.58
CA GLU A 50 10.43 14.00 43.01
C GLU A 50 9.86 15.39 43.27
N GLU A 51 10.29 16.36 42.47
CA GLU A 51 9.73 17.70 42.43
C GLU A 51 8.42 17.72 41.64
N LYS A 52 7.53 18.64 42.04
CA LYS A 52 6.26 18.86 41.37
C LYS A 52 6.53 19.57 40.04
N PRO A 53 6.20 18.98 38.87
CA PRO A 53 6.43 19.62 37.59
C PRO A 53 5.62 20.90 37.44
N ASP A 54 6.16 21.87 36.71
CA ASP A 54 5.56 23.20 36.49
C ASP A 54 4.17 23.14 35.85
N TRP A 55 3.90 22.08 35.07
CA TRP A 55 2.61 21.86 34.43
C TRP A 55 1.55 21.29 35.37
N MET A 56 1.90 20.86 36.58
CA MET A 56 0.95 20.33 37.56
C MET A 56 0.31 21.44 38.40
N ASP A 57 -0.15 22.51 37.76
CA ASP A 57 -0.55 23.78 38.38
C ASP A 57 -2.00 23.82 38.93
N GLY A 58 -2.83 22.80 38.68
CA GLY A 58 -4.25 22.83 39.02
C GLY A 58 -5.12 23.64 38.05
N GLY A 59 -4.51 24.20 37.01
CA GLY A 59 -5.09 25.19 36.11
C GLY A 59 -4.99 24.81 34.63
N PRO A 60 -4.76 25.78 33.73
CA PRO A 60 -4.67 25.55 32.29
C PRO A 60 -3.56 24.57 31.91
N LYS A 61 -2.34 24.72 32.46
CA LYS A 61 -1.20 23.87 32.07
C LYS A 61 -1.42 22.41 32.44
N GLN A 62 -2.09 22.14 33.56
CA GLN A 62 -2.49 20.78 33.93
C GLN A 62 -3.50 20.19 32.95
N ARG A 63 -4.44 20.99 32.42
CA ARG A 63 -5.43 20.52 31.44
C ARG A 63 -4.77 20.23 30.10
N ASP A 64 -3.88 21.12 29.64
CA ASP A 64 -3.15 20.94 28.39
C ASP A 64 -2.29 19.67 28.45
N MET A 65 -1.54 19.48 29.54
CA MET A 65 -0.76 18.25 29.73
C MET A 65 -1.64 17.00 29.86
N ALA A 66 -2.84 17.10 30.45
CA ALA A 66 -3.78 15.98 30.50
C ALA A 66 -4.24 15.57 29.09
N GLU A 67 -4.49 16.53 28.21
CA GLU A 67 -4.86 16.26 26.82
C GLU A 67 -3.65 15.73 26.01
N VAL A 68 -2.43 16.23 26.24
CA VAL A 68 -1.19 15.67 25.65
C VAL A 68 -1.03 14.20 26.03
N ILE A 69 -1.12 13.87 27.33
CA ILE A 69 -1.00 12.50 27.81
C ILE A 69 -2.14 11.61 27.30
N LYS A 70 -3.35 12.16 27.12
CA LYS A 70 -4.50 11.44 26.56
C LYS A 70 -4.34 11.16 25.06
N ALA A 71 -3.81 12.12 24.30
CA ALA A 71 -3.43 11.94 22.90
C ALA A 71 -2.34 10.86 22.78
N GLU A 72 -1.33 10.90 23.65
CA GLU A 72 -0.27 9.89 23.70
C GLU A 72 -0.84 8.50 24.01
N VAL A 73 -1.77 8.37 24.97
CA VAL A 73 -2.46 7.10 25.24
C VAL A 73 -3.22 6.60 24.02
N LYS A 74 -3.89 7.48 23.24
CA LYS A 74 -4.61 7.09 22.01
C LYS A 74 -3.63 6.61 20.94
N LYS A 75 -2.54 7.35 20.71
CA LYS A 75 -1.47 7.01 19.76
C LYS A 75 -0.85 5.65 20.10
N GLN A 76 -0.40 5.47 21.34
CA GLN A 76 0.22 4.24 21.81
C GLN A 76 -0.77 3.06 21.86
N ALA A 77 -2.07 3.30 22.04
CA ALA A 77 -3.08 2.26 21.93
C ALA A 77 -3.24 1.74 20.49
N SER A 78 -3.10 2.60 19.47
CA SER A 78 -3.02 2.14 18.08
C SER A 78 -1.76 1.29 17.88
N GLN A 79 -0.59 1.84 18.21
CA GLN A 79 0.69 1.14 18.04
C GLN A 79 0.76 -0.20 18.77
N ARG A 80 0.18 -0.34 19.97
CA ARG A 80 0.08 -1.65 20.65
C ARG A 80 -0.85 -2.63 19.95
N ARG A 81 -1.95 -2.15 19.36
CA ARG A 81 -2.87 -3.00 18.57
C ARG A 81 -2.22 -3.44 17.27
N ASP A 82 -1.38 -2.60 16.69
CA ASP A 82 -0.60 -2.87 15.49
C ASP A 82 0.52 -3.87 15.81
N ARG A 83 1.31 -3.65 16.88
CA ARG A 83 2.30 -4.60 17.39
C ARG A 83 1.74 -6.00 17.68
N LYS A 84 0.61 -6.08 18.40
CA LYS A 84 -0.07 -7.37 18.65
C LYS A 84 -0.57 -8.03 17.36
N TYR A 85 -0.89 -7.24 16.34
CA TYR A 85 -1.28 -7.75 15.04
C TYR A 85 -0.09 -8.26 14.24
N LEU A 86 1.03 -7.56 14.29
CA LEU A 86 2.29 -7.99 13.71
C LEU A 86 2.76 -9.31 14.32
N GLU A 87 2.64 -9.50 15.64
CA GLU A 87 2.92 -10.80 16.29
C GLU A 87 2.00 -11.92 15.76
N ILE A 88 0.75 -11.62 15.41
CA ILE A 88 -0.20 -12.60 14.84
C ILE A 88 0.14 -12.91 13.38
N LEU A 89 0.50 -11.89 12.58
CA LEU A 89 0.98 -12.06 11.21
C LEU A 89 2.27 -12.87 11.20
N GLU A 90 3.25 -12.48 11.99
CA GLU A 90 4.55 -13.12 12.13
C GLU A 90 4.41 -14.57 12.61
N ARG A 91 3.51 -14.87 13.56
CA ARG A 91 3.22 -16.25 13.95
C ARG A 91 2.49 -17.05 12.87
N GLY A 92 1.65 -16.39 12.08
CA GLY A 92 0.96 -16.99 10.93
C GLY A 92 1.90 -17.29 9.77
N THR A 93 2.95 -16.48 9.58
CA THR A 93 3.95 -16.62 8.51
C THR A 93 5.22 -17.37 8.94
N LYS A 94 5.57 -17.40 10.23
CA LYS A 94 6.73 -18.16 10.79
C LYS A 94 6.63 -19.68 10.61
N LEU A 95 5.45 -20.22 10.31
CA LEU A 95 5.32 -21.63 9.88
C LEU A 95 5.95 -21.89 8.50
N VAL A 96 6.50 -20.86 7.83
CA VAL A 96 6.98 -20.87 6.43
C VAL A 96 8.41 -20.29 6.32
N THR A 97 9.23 -20.35 7.37
CA THR A 97 10.66 -19.98 7.21
C THR A 97 11.36 -21.07 6.40
N LEU A 98 11.81 -20.72 5.20
CA LEU A 98 12.73 -21.52 4.38
C LEU A 98 14.10 -21.50 5.06
N ASN A 99 14.48 -22.60 5.70
CA ASN A 99 15.88 -22.88 5.96
C ASN A 99 16.47 -23.51 4.69
N ASP A 100 17.37 -22.77 4.05
CA ASP A 100 18.35 -23.32 3.10
C ASP A 100 19.54 -23.81 3.93
N ASP A 101 19.58 -25.12 4.20
CA ASP A 101 20.79 -25.96 4.28
C ASP A 101 20.41 -27.37 4.77
N GLY A 102 21.05 -28.39 4.18
CA GLY A 102 20.66 -29.80 4.23
C GLY A 102 20.87 -30.57 5.56
N ASP A 103 20.31 -31.80 5.54
CA ASP A 103 20.50 -32.96 6.43
C ASP A 103 19.76 -33.06 7.81
N VAL A 104 18.57 -33.69 7.79
CA VAL A 104 17.96 -34.84 8.60
C VAL A 104 18.27 -34.98 10.13
N PRO A 105 17.44 -35.60 11.05
CA PRO A 105 16.08 -36.18 11.00
C PRO A 105 15.06 -35.71 12.10
N MET A 106 13.80 -36.13 11.90
CA MET A 106 12.66 -36.16 12.84
C MET A 106 12.99 -36.57 14.29
N SER A 107 12.44 -35.83 15.26
CA SER A 107 12.05 -36.38 16.56
C SER A 107 10.70 -35.83 17.03
N ASN A 108 9.82 -36.75 17.44
CA ASN A 108 8.48 -36.51 17.96
C ASN A 108 8.54 -35.83 19.34
N ALA A 109 7.88 -34.68 19.48
CA ALA A 109 7.56 -34.11 20.78
C ALA A 109 6.05 -33.89 20.90
N VAL A 110 5.40 -34.87 21.55
CA VAL A 110 4.03 -34.76 22.05
C VAL A 110 4.03 -33.75 23.19
N VAL A 111 3.37 -32.60 23.01
CA VAL A 111 3.06 -31.69 24.12
C VAL A 111 1.55 -31.66 24.32
N ARG A 112 1.13 -32.28 25.41
CA ARG A 112 -0.21 -32.17 26.01
C ARG A 112 -0.37 -30.76 26.58
N MET A 113 -1.49 -30.10 26.31
CA MET A 113 -1.91 -28.96 27.13
C MET A 113 -3.37 -29.11 27.52
N ASP A 114 -3.54 -28.99 28.84
CA ASP A 114 -4.72 -29.26 29.64
C ASP A 114 -5.88 -28.30 29.37
N ARG A 115 -7.07 -28.87 29.53
CA ARG A 115 -8.36 -28.18 29.67
C ARG A 115 -8.36 -27.42 31.00
N ASP A 116 -8.66 -26.13 30.96
CA ASP A 116 -9.46 -25.47 31.99
C ASP A 116 -10.13 -24.23 31.39
N GLY A 117 -11.44 -24.32 31.18
CA GLY A 117 -12.30 -23.20 30.80
C GLY A 117 -13.42 -23.06 31.83
N PRO A 118 -13.77 -21.84 32.27
CA PRO A 118 -14.93 -21.65 33.14
C PRO A 118 -16.21 -21.50 32.31
N SER A 119 -17.18 -22.37 32.61
CA SER A 119 -18.55 -22.34 32.13
C SER A 119 -19.35 -21.16 32.70
N ALA A 120 -20.22 -20.57 31.87
CA ALA A 120 -21.52 -20.03 32.31
C ALA A 120 -22.48 -19.83 31.11
N ASN A 121 -23.48 -20.70 31.06
CA ASN A 121 -24.91 -20.52 30.73
C ASN A 121 -25.36 -19.55 29.63
N SER A 122 -26.05 -20.09 28.63
CA SER A 122 -27.40 -19.62 28.29
C SER A 122 -28.20 -20.69 27.52
N ASP A 123 -29.36 -20.97 28.11
CA ASP A 123 -30.49 -21.82 27.74
C ASP A 123 -30.80 -22.03 26.25
N THR A 124 -30.99 -23.30 25.92
CA THR A 124 -31.76 -23.81 24.78
C THR A 124 -33.25 -23.73 25.09
N ASP A 125 -34.04 -23.17 24.18
CA ASP A 125 -35.47 -23.46 24.12
C ASP A 125 -35.86 -24.01 22.74
N ARG A 126 -36.69 -25.05 22.75
CA ARG A 126 -36.98 -25.95 21.64
C ARG A 126 -38.49 -26.05 21.46
N SER A 127 -38.90 -26.06 20.18
CA SER A 127 -40.13 -26.68 19.60
C SER A 127 -41.35 -25.76 19.40
N PRO A 128 -42.38 -26.16 18.62
CA PRO A 128 -42.47 -27.20 17.58
C PRO A 128 -43.16 -26.76 16.27
N SER A 129 -43.08 -27.67 15.29
CA SER A 129 -43.84 -27.73 14.03
C SER A 129 -45.37 -27.83 14.19
N SER A 130 -46.12 -27.35 13.20
CA SER A 130 -47.43 -27.90 12.83
C SER A 130 -47.63 -27.90 11.29
N HIS A 131 -48.00 -29.07 10.77
CA HIS A 131 -48.76 -29.31 9.53
C HIS A 131 -50.17 -28.66 9.70
N GLU A 132 -51.00 -28.27 8.71
CA GLU A 132 -51.29 -28.84 7.39
C GLU A 132 -52.34 -27.98 6.64
N THR A 133 -52.50 -28.26 5.33
CA THR A 133 -53.70 -28.12 4.46
C THR A 133 -54.04 -26.84 3.67
N ASN A 134 -53.92 -27.00 2.34
CA ASN A 134 -54.86 -26.69 1.25
C ASN A 134 -55.49 -25.30 1.08
N SER A 135 -55.27 -24.68 -0.09
CA SER A 135 -56.28 -24.50 -1.17
C SER A 135 -55.77 -23.61 -2.32
N THR A 136 -55.71 -24.16 -3.53
CA THR A 136 -55.79 -23.42 -4.82
C THR A 136 -57.28 -23.25 -5.19
N PRO A 137 -57.73 -22.24 -5.97
CA PRO A 137 -57.62 -22.22 -7.45
C PRO A 137 -57.63 -20.77 -8.05
N PRO A 138 -57.94 -20.54 -9.34
CA PRO A 138 -57.27 -21.01 -10.56
C PRO A 138 -56.79 -19.86 -11.48
N SER A 139 -55.90 -20.21 -12.39
CA SER A 139 -55.51 -19.39 -13.55
C SER A 139 -56.64 -19.27 -14.58
N SER A 140 -56.74 -18.12 -15.25
CA SER A 140 -57.43 -17.98 -16.54
C SER A 140 -56.54 -17.18 -17.49
N GLN A 141 -56.15 -17.85 -18.57
CA GLN A 141 -55.46 -17.25 -19.72
C GLN A 141 -56.49 -16.57 -20.62
N THR A 142 -56.18 -15.39 -21.13
CA THR A 142 -56.62 -14.98 -22.47
C THR A 142 -55.53 -14.11 -23.11
N ALA A 143 -55.19 -14.44 -24.34
CA ALA A 143 -54.17 -13.82 -25.16
C ALA A 143 -54.63 -12.47 -25.73
N ALA A 144 -53.74 -11.47 -25.70
CA ALA A 144 -53.69 -10.36 -26.64
C ALA A 144 -52.30 -9.69 -26.56
N SER A 145 -51.59 -9.60 -27.69
CA SER A 145 -50.42 -8.73 -27.86
C SER A 145 -50.82 -7.51 -28.71
N PRO A 146 -50.04 -6.42 -28.75
CA PRO A 146 -49.55 -5.57 -27.66
C PRO A 146 -50.01 -4.10 -27.86
N PRO A 147 -49.72 -3.18 -26.93
CA PRO A 147 -49.40 -1.82 -27.36
C PRO A 147 -48.02 -1.40 -26.85
N GLU A 148 -47.23 -0.86 -27.76
CA GLU A 148 -45.99 -0.14 -27.50
C GLU A 148 -46.25 0.99 -26.50
N LEU A 149 -45.60 0.94 -25.33
CA LEU A 149 -45.45 2.10 -24.46
C LEU A 149 -43.95 2.32 -24.15
N PRO A 150 -43.47 3.59 -24.17
CA PRO A 150 -42.07 3.91 -23.92
C PRO A 150 -41.60 3.46 -22.53
N TRP A 151 -40.39 2.95 -22.45
CA TRP A 151 -39.70 2.41 -21.27
C TRP A 151 -39.33 3.46 -20.20
N HIS A 152 -40.02 4.59 -20.18
CA HIS A 152 -39.87 5.61 -19.16
C HIS A 152 -41.22 5.76 -18.44
N ILE A 153 -41.19 5.74 -17.12
CA ILE A 153 -42.35 5.81 -16.21
C ILE A 153 -42.94 4.44 -15.86
N GLN A 154 -42.11 3.57 -15.29
CA GLN A 154 -42.55 2.78 -14.14
C GLN A 154 -41.93 3.41 -12.90
N ASN A 155 -42.77 4.11 -12.13
CA ASN A 155 -42.44 4.59 -10.80
C ASN A 155 -42.07 3.37 -9.94
N PHE A 156 -40.78 3.11 -9.75
CA PHE A 156 -40.29 2.30 -8.65
C PHE A 156 -40.53 3.08 -7.35
N GLN A 157 -41.76 3.02 -6.82
CA GLN A 157 -41.98 3.32 -5.41
C GLN A 157 -41.37 2.17 -4.59
N ARG A 158 -40.06 2.26 -4.39
CA ARG A 158 -39.35 1.50 -3.37
C ARG A 158 -39.67 2.18 -2.04
N ASN A 159 -40.63 1.62 -1.30
CA ASN A 159 -40.84 1.95 0.10
C ASN A 159 -39.71 1.33 0.92
N ASP A 160 -38.49 1.87 0.77
CA ASP A 160 -37.40 1.66 1.71
C ASP A 160 -37.14 3.01 2.37
N VAL A 161 -37.36 3.10 3.67
CA VAL A 161 -36.83 4.20 4.48
C VAL A 161 -35.30 4.12 4.32
N PRO A 162 -34.62 5.13 3.75
CA PRO A 162 -33.18 5.06 3.59
C PRO A 162 -32.54 5.04 4.98
N ASP A 163 -31.72 4.03 5.25
CA ASP A 163 -30.83 4.05 6.39
C ASP A 163 -29.80 5.18 6.14
N PRO A 164 -29.83 6.29 6.90
CA PRO A 164 -29.04 7.50 6.59
C PRO A 164 -27.52 7.27 6.69
N VAL A 165 -27.09 6.10 7.18
CA VAL A 165 -25.68 5.69 7.27
C VAL A 165 -25.15 5.14 5.94
N ALA A 166 -25.98 4.50 5.12
CA ALA A 166 -25.55 3.88 3.85
C ALA A 166 -25.24 4.91 2.74
N ASP A 167 -25.95 6.03 2.73
CA ASP A 167 -25.79 7.12 1.75
C ASP A 167 -24.45 7.86 1.92
N GLY A 168 -23.94 7.90 3.16
CA GLY A 168 -22.68 8.54 3.51
C GLY A 168 -21.42 7.74 3.14
N ASP A 169 -21.53 6.47 2.78
CA ASP A 169 -20.40 5.63 2.35
C ASP A 169 -20.28 5.60 0.82
N LEU A 170 -21.40 5.59 0.09
CA LEU A 170 -21.41 5.57 -1.38
C LEU A 170 -20.66 6.77 -1.98
N ARG A 171 -20.75 7.95 -1.35
CA ARG A 171 -19.97 9.14 -1.75
C ARG A 171 -18.46 8.91 -1.71
N PHE A 172 -17.95 8.17 -0.71
CA PHE A 172 -16.51 7.91 -0.58
C PHE A 172 -16.04 6.83 -1.55
N LEU A 173 -16.92 5.89 -1.89
CA LEU A 173 -16.66 4.95 -2.99
C LEU A 173 -16.52 5.68 -4.33
N MET A 174 -17.39 6.65 -4.61
CA MET A 174 -17.27 7.48 -5.82
C MET A 174 -16.00 8.34 -5.78
N ILE A 175 -15.68 8.97 -4.64
CA ILE A 175 -14.40 9.70 -4.48
C ILE A 175 -13.21 8.77 -4.76
N TYR A 176 -13.26 7.53 -4.28
CA TYR A 176 -12.18 6.57 -4.53
C TYR A 176 -12.03 6.24 -6.01
N LEU A 177 -13.12 5.84 -6.67
CA LEU A 177 -13.09 5.38 -8.05
C LEU A 177 -12.78 6.51 -9.04
N ASP A 178 -13.30 7.70 -8.80
CA ASP A 178 -13.17 8.84 -9.71
C ASP A 178 -11.86 9.62 -9.51
N TYR A 179 -11.34 9.68 -8.28
CA TYR A 179 -10.19 10.56 -7.96
C TYR A 179 -9.02 9.80 -7.33
N VAL A 180 -9.23 9.03 -6.26
CA VAL A 180 -8.11 8.43 -5.52
C VAL A 180 -7.40 7.35 -6.31
N PHE A 181 -8.14 6.40 -6.87
CA PHE A 181 -7.56 5.30 -7.62
C PHE A 181 -6.83 5.78 -8.88
N PRO A 182 -7.38 6.68 -9.72
CA PRO A 182 -6.65 7.27 -10.83
C PRO A 182 -5.44 8.12 -10.39
N TYR A 183 -5.49 8.74 -9.21
CA TYR A 183 -4.34 9.47 -8.66
C TYR A 183 -3.20 8.54 -8.23
N LEU A 184 -3.53 7.39 -7.61
CA LEU A 184 -2.55 6.38 -7.21
C LEU A 184 -2.03 5.57 -8.41
N PHE A 185 -2.87 5.28 -9.40
CA PHE A 185 -2.52 4.45 -10.57
C PHE A 185 -2.82 5.17 -11.89
N PRO A 186 -2.09 6.26 -12.22
CA PRO A 186 -2.40 7.11 -13.37
C PRO A 186 -2.36 6.39 -14.73
N HIS A 187 -1.48 5.39 -14.84
CA HIS A 187 -1.27 4.62 -16.06
C HIS A 187 -2.22 3.42 -16.18
N TYR A 188 -2.86 2.97 -15.08
CA TYR A 188 -3.73 1.80 -15.12
C TYR A 188 -5.09 2.09 -15.79
N ARG A 189 -5.20 1.71 -17.06
CA ARG A 189 -6.36 1.94 -17.93
C ARG A 189 -6.71 0.69 -18.73
N PRO A 190 -7.18 -0.37 -18.05
CA PRO A 190 -7.60 -1.58 -18.75
C PRO A 190 -8.69 -1.25 -19.77
N SER A 191 -8.57 -1.82 -20.96
CA SER A 191 -9.56 -1.59 -22.01
C SER A 191 -10.92 -2.16 -21.62
N LEU A 192 -12.01 -1.64 -22.22
CA LEU A 192 -13.34 -2.20 -22.01
C LEU A 192 -13.41 -3.70 -22.39
N LEU A 193 -12.65 -4.10 -23.41
CA LEU A 193 -12.58 -5.48 -23.87
C LEU A 193 -11.90 -6.41 -22.87
N GLU A 194 -11.01 -5.87 -22.04
CA GLU A 194 -10.39 -6.59 -20.92
C GLU A 194 -11.24 -6.57 -19.65
N GLY A 195 -12.41 -5.90 -19.66
CA GLY A 195 -13.32 -5.79 -18.51
C GLY A 195 -13.24 -4.45 -17.78
N GLY A 196 -12.37 -3.54 -18.23
CA GLY A 196 -12.23 -2.21 -17.66
C GLY A 196 -11.94 -2.21 -16.15
N ARG A 197 -12.43 -1.20 -15.45
CA ARG A 197 -12.24 -1.01 -13.99
C ARG A 197 -13.35 -1.65 -13.14
N PHE A 198 -14.27 -2.41 -13.74
CA PHE A 198 -15.39 -3.02 -13.03
C PHE A 198 -14.94 -3.90 -11.86
N TRP A 199 -13.86 -4.66 -12.06
CA TRP A 199 -13.31 -5.54 -11.03
C TRP A 199 -12.97 -4.80 -9.73
N ILE A 200 -12.60 -3.51 -9.80
CA ILE A 200 -12.26 -2.71 -8.61
C ILE A 200 -13.49 -2.56 -7.72
N LEU A 201 -14.62 -2.16 -8.32
CA LEU A 201 -15.88 -2.00 -7.59
C LEU A 201 -16.38 -3.34 -7.06
N ASP A 202 -16.28 -4.41 -7.86
CA ASP A 202 -16.69 -5.75 -7.43
C ASP A 202 -15.81 -6.28 -6.30
N SER A 203 -14.49 -6.05 -6.35
CA SER A 203 -13.56 -6.35 -5.24
C SER A 203 -13.90 -5.55 -3.98
N ILE A 204 -14.21 -4.26 -4.09
CA ILE A 204 -14.64 -3.44 -2.96
C ILE A 204 -15.93 -3.99 -2.35
N HIS A 205 -16.90 -4.40 -3.16
CA HIS A 205 -18.17 -4.91 -2.66
C HIS A 205 -18.04 -6.31 -2.03
N SER A 206 -17.19 -7.16 -2.58
CA SER A 206 -17.02 -8.55 -2.14
C SER A 206 -16.05 -8.72 -0.97
N ASN A 207 -15.09 -7.79 -0.78
CA ASN A 207 -14.09 -7.85 0.27
C ASN A 207 -14.25 -6.70 1.28
N LYS A 208 -14.76 -7.03 2.47
CA LYS A 208 -15.02 -6.04 3.54
C LYS A 208 -13.77 -5.31 4.03
N SER A 209 -12.61 -5.99 4.06
CA SER A 209 -11.37 -5.33 4.48
C SER A 209 -10.99 -4.25 3.45
N VAL A 210 -11.04 -4.60 2.16
CA VAL A 210 -10.79 -3.65 1.06
C VAL A 210 -11.83 -2.52 1.08
N TYR A 211 -13.11 -2.81 1.31
CA TYR A 211 -14.17 -1.80 1.44
C TYR A 211 -13.82 -0.72 2.48
N HIS A 212 -13.51 -1.14 3.70
CA HIS A 212 -13.21 -0.23 4.79
C HIS A 212 -11.91 0.56 4.54
N THR A 213 -10.85 -0.08 4.05
CA THR A 213 -9.58 0.60 3.71
C THR A 213 -9.76 1.57 2.54
N THR A 214 -10.62 1.26 1.58
CA THR A 214 -10.99 2.13 0.45
C THR A 214 -11.66 3.42 0.94
N ILE A 215 -12.66 3.30 1.83
CA ILE A 215 -13.31 4.46 2.43
C ILE A 215 -12.31 5.27 3.27
N SER A 216 -11.39 4.60 3.96
CA SER A 216 -10.33 5.24 4.74
C SER A 216 -9.40 6.09 3.86
N LEU A 217 -8.90 5.53 2.74
CA LEU A 217 -8.12 6.24 1.73
C LEU A 217 -8.88 7.44 1.16
N ALA A 218 -10.14 7.24 0.75
CA ALA A 218 -10.98 8.31 0.21
C ALA A 218 -11.24 9.42 1.22
N SER A 219 -11.40 9.07 2.50
CA SER A 219 -11.56 10.04 3.58
C SER A 219 -10.29 10.85 3.80
N SER A 220 -9.10 10.23 3.72
CA SER A 220 -7.80 10.91 3.78
C SER A 220 -7.64 11.91 2.64
N PHE A 221 -7.82 11.45 1.41
CA PHE A 221 -7.69 12.26 0.21
C PHE A 221 -8.64 13.46 0.22
N PHE A 222 -9.89 13.23 0.64
CA PHE A 222 -10.89 14.27 0.77
C PHE A 222 -10.53 15.30 1.85
N ALA A 223 -10.04 14.84 3.02
CA ALA A 223 -9.59 15.72 4.10
C ALA A 223 -8.45 16.64 3.65
N ILE A 224 -7.43 16.09 2.98
CA ILE A 224 -6.27 16.83 2.48
C ILE A 224 -6.70 17.86 1.42
N THR A 225 -7.56 17.46 0.48
CA THR A 225 -8.06 18.35 -0.58
C THR A 225 -8.88 19.50 0.00
N LEU A 226 -9.66 19.26 1.05
CA LEU A 226 -10.42 20.30 1.74
C LEU A 226 -9.54 21.23 2.59
N ALA A 227 -8.57 20.66 3.32
CA ALA A 227 -7.66 21.44 4.17
C ALA A 227 -6.80 22.42 3.37
N GLY A 228 -6.52 22.09 2.10
CA GLY A 228 -5.82 22.98 1.18
C GLY A 228 -6.63 24.16 0.62
N ARG A 229 -7.91 24.30 0.98
CA ARG A 229 -8.77 25.40 0.52
C ARG A 229 -8.94 26.47 1.62
N GLU A 230 -9.03 27.73 1.21
CA GLU A 230 -9.23 28.85 2.14
C GLU A 230 -10.67 28.87 2.71
N GLY A 231 -10.81 28.55 4.01
CA GLY A 231 -11.99 28.82 4.84
C GLY A 231 -13.07 27.73 4.92
N GLY A 232 -13.75 27.64 6.08
CA GLY A 232 -15.10 27.07 6.22
C GLY A 232 -15.27 25.53 6.27
N HIS A 233 -14.19 24.74 6.28
CA HIS A 233 -14.27 23.27 6.17
C HIS A 233 -13.72 22.48 7.37
N GLU A 234 -13.37 23.13 8.49
CA GLU A 234 -12.75 22.46 9.65
C GLU A 234 -13.57 21.29 10.22
N GLU A 235 -14.91 21.47 10.29
CA GLU A 235 -15.81 20.40 10.74
C GLU A 235 -15.85 19.22 9.76
N CYS A 236 -15.81 19.51 8.45
CA CYS A 236 -15.78 18.49 7.40
C CYS A 236 -14.47 17.70 7.42
N VAL A 237 -13.33 18.40 7.56
CA VAL A 237 -11.99 17.78 7.70
C VAL A 237 -11.95 16.90 8.95
N SER A 238 -12.43 17.41 10.08
CA SER A 238 -12.49 16.66 11.35
C SER A 238 -13.43 15.44 11.26
N ALA A 239 -14.54 15.54 10.52
CA ALA A 239 -15.42 14.41 10.26
C ALA A 239 -14.76 13.36 9.35
N ALA A 240 -14.06 13.79 8.30
CA ALA A 240 -13.33 12.91 7.40
C ALA A 240 -12.19 12.16 8.11
N ILE A 241 -11.42 12.84 8.96
CA ILE A 241 -10.36 12.21 9.78
C ILE A 241 -10.95 11.18 10.75
N ARG A 242 -12.07 11.49 11.44
CA ARG A 242 -12.74 10.51 12.31
C ARG A 242 -13.25 9.30 11.54
N LYS A 243 -13.76 9.51 10.32
CA LYS A 243 -14.21 8.43 9.45
C LYS A 243 -13.05 7.55 9.00
N LEU A 244 -11.92 8.15 8.61
CA LEU A 244 -10.66 7.46 8.32
C LEU A 244 -10.26 6.54 9.48
N ASP A 245 -10.09 7.09 10.70
CA ASP A 245 -9.70 6.32 11.88
C ASP A 245 -10.63 5.11 12.10
N SER A 246 -11.94 5.36 12.06
CA SER A 246 -12.96 4.33 12.31
C SER A 246 -12.99 3.25 11.23
N GLN A 247 -12.81 3.62 9.96
CA GLN A 247 -12.86 2.68 8.85
C GLN A 247 -11.58 1.84 8.80
N LEU A 248 -10.42 2.45 9.08
CA LEU A 248 -9.17 1.70 9.21
C LEU A 248 -9.25 0.61 10.29
N GLU A 249 -9.80 0.93 11.47
CA GLU A 249 -9.99 -0.05 12.55
C GLU A 249 -10.90 -1.22 12.12
N LEU A 250 -11.95 -0.95 11.35
CA LEU A 250 -12.84 -1.99 10.81
C LEU A 250 -12.14 -2.83 9.72
N GLY A 251 -11.39 -2.19 8.83
CA GLY A 251 -10.62 -2.87 7.78
C GLY A 251 -9.60 -3.85 8.34
N LEU A 252 -8.87 -3.43 9.40
CA LEU A 252 -7.94 -4.30 10.13
C LEU A 252 -8.66 -5.44 10.86
N LYS A 253 -9.83 -5.18 11.44
CA LYS A 253 -10.63 -6.21 12.12
C LYS A 253 -11.09 -7.30 11.14
N GLU A 254 -11.61 -6.91 9.97
CA GLU A 254 -12.03 -7.89 8.95
C GLU A 254 -10.82 -8.62 8.35
N LEU A 255 -9.69 -7.94 8.11
CA LEU A 255 -8.46 -8.61 7.65
C LEU A 255 -8.00 -9.71 8.63
N ARG A 256 -8.00 -9.42 9.94
CA ARG A 256 -7.64 -10.41 10.96
C ARG A 256 -8.55 -11.64 10.93
N LYS A 257 -9.83 -11.43 10.69
CA LYS A 257 -10.82 -12.49 10.59
C LYS A 257 -10.57 -13.37 9.37
N GLU A 258 -10.34 -12.77 8.19
CA GLU A 258 -10.04 -13.51 6.96
C GLU A 258 -8.71 -14.28 7.07
N MET A 259 -7.66 -13.66 7.61
CA MET A 259 -6.37 -14.32 7.85
C MET A 259 -6.51 -15.51 8.80
N SER A 260 -7.30 -15.37 9.87
CA SER A 260 -7.57 -16.46 10.81
C SER A 260 -8.34 -17.61 10.15
N ALA A 261 -9.28 -17.29 9.27
CA ALA A 261 -10.06 -18.28 8.52
C ALA A 261 -9.20 -19.03 7.49
N LEU A 262 -8.28 -18.34 6.80
CA LEU A 262 -7.30 -18.93 5.89
C LEU A 262 -6.40 -19.93 6.64
N ASN A 263 -5.85 -19.51 7.78
CA ASN A 263 -4.95 -20.36 8.59
C ASN A 263 -5.64 -21.54 9.27
N ALA A 264 -6.96 -21.47 9.50
CA ALA A 264 -7.73 -22.56 10.11
C ALA A 264 -8.07 -23.69 9.11
N SER A 265 -7.83 -23.50 7.81
CA SER A 265 -8.11 -24.50 6.79
C SER A 265 -7.22 -25.74 6.96
N LYS A 266 -7.84 -26.92 7.05
CA LYS A 266 -7.15 -28.22 7.12
C LYS A 266 -6.91 -28.86 5.74
N ALA A 267 -7.49 -28.29 4.68
CA ALA A 267 -7.54 -28.88 3.35
C ALA A 267 -6.42 -28.37 2.40
N GLY A 268 -5.34 -27.81 2.97
CA GLY A 268 -4.30 -27.11 2.20
C GLY A 268 -4.64 -25.62 1.98
N PHE A 269 -3.77 -24.95 1.21
CA PHE A 269 -3.89 -23.53 0.92
C PHE A 269 -4.98 -23.26 -0.13
N ASP A 270 -5.98 -22.47 0.23
CA ASP A 270 -7.07 -22.05 -0.66
C ASP A 270 -6.64 -20.81 -1.45
N ILE A 271 -6.31 -20.98 -2.72
CA ILE A 271 -5.78 -19.90 -3.58
C ILE A 271 -6.77 -18.71 -3.70
N PRO A 272 -8.06 -18.89 -4.04
CA PRO A 272 -9.03 -17.80 -4.04
C PRO A 272 -9.08 -17.01 -2.72
N ARG A 273 -9.09 -17.70 -1.57
CA ARG A 273 -9.07 -17.00 -0.27
C ARG A 273 -7.74 -16.32 0.01
N GLY A 274 -6.64 -16.97 -0.32
CA GLY A 274 -5.30 -16.40 -0.24
C GLY A 274 -5.19 -15.10 -1.03
N LEU A 275 -5.77 -15.08 -2.24
CA LEU A 275 -5.84 -13.87 -3.07
C LEU A 275 -6.64 -12.76 -2.38
N VAL A 276 -7.82 -13.04 -1.82
CA VAL A 276 -8.62 -12.04 -1.08
C VAL A 276 -7.85 -11.46 0.12
N VAL A 277 -7.11 -12.30 0.86
CA VAL A 277 -6.26 -11.83 1.96
C VAL A 277 -5.10 -10.97 1.44
N MET A 278 -4.41 -11.42 0.38
CA MET A 278 -3.32 -10.67 -0.25
C MET A 278 -3.78 -9.29 -0.75
N GLN A 279 -4.94 -9.21 -1.41
CA GLN A 279 -5.56 -7.94 -1.83
C GLN A 279 -5.72 -6.98 -0.64
N SER A 280 -6.23 -7.49 0.48
CA SER A 280 -6.46 -6.71 1.70
C SER A 280 -5.15 -6.20 2.30
N ILE A 281 -4.09 -7.03 2.30
CA ILE A 281 -2.77 -6.66 2.79
C ILE A 281 -2.12 -5.60 1.89
N VAL A 282 -2.17 -5.78 0.57
CA VAL A 282 -1.62 -4.78 -0.37
C VAL A 282 -2.40 -3.47 -0.29
N GLN A 283 -3.73 -3.52 -0.15
CA GLN A 283 -4.53 -2.30 0.05
C GLN A 283 -4.15 -1.56 1.34
N MET A 284 -3.84 -2.30 2.41
CA MET A 284 -3.36 -1.72 3.67
C MET A 284 -1.98 -1.09 3.52
N LEU A 285 -1.06 -1.78 2.84
CA LEU A 285 0.26 -1.25 2.49
C LEU A 285 0.13 0.08 1.76
N LEU A 286 -0.68 0.12 0.69
CA LEU A 286 -0.91 1.33 -0.10
C LEU A 286 -1.52 2.45 0.74
N PHE A 287 -2.41 2.13 1.69
CA PHE A 287 -2.92 3.12 2.65
C PHE A 287 -1.83 3.70 3.54
N GLU A 288 -0.99 2.87 4.14
CA GLU A 288 0.10 3.33 5.01
C GLU A 288 1.08 4.22 4.25
N VAL A 289 1.49 3.79 3.07
CA VAL A 289 2.41 4.55 2.21
C VAL A 289 1.76 5.86 1.73
N ALA A 290 0.49 5.84 1.31
CA ALA A 290 -0.20 7.05 0.86
C ALA A 290 -0.49 8.06 1.97
N THR A 291 -0.59 7.62 3.21
CA THR A 291 -0.86 8.47 4.38
C THR A 291 0.40 8.81 5.19
N SER A 292 1.58 8.44 4.69
CA SER A 292 2.87 8.62 5.36
C SER A 292 2.87 8.03 6.79
N ASN A 293 2.20 6.89 6.95
CA ASN A 293 2.32 6.10 8.17
C ASN A 293 3.61 5.27 8.08
N LYS A 294 4.61 5.72 8.84
CA LYS A 294 6.01 5.26 8.76
C LYS A 294 6.24 3.87 9.33
N ASP A 295 5.26 3.37 10.08
CA ASP A 295 5.31 2.08 10.73
C ASP A 295 4.49 1.09 9.90
N ASN A 296 5.13 0.00 9.47
CA ASN A 296 4.53 -1.27 9.00
C ASN A 296 4.50 -1.61 7.50
N TRP A 297 4.77 -0.68 6.56
CA TRP A 297 4.68 -1.01 5.12
C TRP A 297 5.55 -2.21 4.74
N ARG A 298 6.77 -2.33 5.32
CA ARG A 298 7.69 -3.45 5.09
C ARG A 298 7.08 -4.77 5.51
N MET A 299 6.42 -4.80 6.66
CA MET A 299 5.78 -6.01 7.19
C MET A 299 4.57 -6.41 6.35
N HIS A 300 3.81 -5.45 5.84
CA HIS A 300 2.74 -5.72 4.88
C HIS A 300 3.30 -6.26 3.56
N LEU A 301 4.40 -5.71 3.07
CA LEU A 301 5.05 -6.19 1.85
C LEU A 301 5.55 -7.64 2.04
N ASP A 302 6.21 -7.93 3.17
CA ASP A 302 6.70 -9.26 3.51
C ASP A 302 5.54 -10.29 3.57
N ALA A 303 4.44 -9.93 4.22
CA ALA A 303 3.25 -10.78 4.30
C ALA A 303 2.60 -11.00 2.92
N ALA A 304 2.54 -9.96 2.08
CA ALA A 304 1.95 -10.06 0.75
C ALA A 304 2.83 -10.89 -0.20
N VAL A 305 4.15 -10.74 -0.15
CA VAL A 305 5.11 -11.58 -0.89
C VAL A 305 4.98 -13.04 -0.44
N ALA A 306 4.89 -13.31 0.87
CA ALA A 306 4.72 -14.66 1.38
C ALA A 306 3.40 -15.33 0.92
N LEU A 307 2.31 -14.57 0.81
CA LEU A 307 1.05 -15.07 0.24
C LEU A 307 1.15 -15.26 -1.27
N PHE A 308 1.80 -14.35 -1.98
CA PHE A 308 2.02 -14.46 -3.42
C PHE A 308 2.77 -15.74 -3.79
N LEU A 309 3.83 -16.08 -3.03
CA LEU A 309 4.57 -17.32 -3.21
C LEU A 309 3.75 -18.59 -2.90
N GLN A 310 2.68 -18.49 -2.10
CA GLN A 310 1.75 -19.62 -1.89
C GLN A 310 0.69 -19.69 -2.99
N ILE A 311 0.24 -18.55 -3.52
CA ILE A 311 -0.70 -18.45 -4.64
C ILE A 311 -0.06 -18.95 -5.94
N LEU A 312 1.20 -18.58 -6.16
CA LEU A 312 1.98 -18.93 -7.34
C LEU A 312 3.37 -19.43 -6.91
N PRO A 313 3.51 -20.69 -6.47
CA PRO A 313 4.80 -21.21 -6.00
C PRO A 313 5.87 -21.34 -7.08
N ASN A 314 5.43 -21.60 -8.32
CA ASN A 314 6.29 -21.73 -9.49
C ASN A 314 5.85 -20.70 -10.54
N PRO A 315 6.77 -19.87 -11.08
CA PRO A 315 6.42 -18.85 -12.06
C PRO A 315 5.82 -19.42 -13.34
N GLU A 316 6.24 -20.62 -13.76
CA GLU A 316 5.72 -21.34 -14.94
C GLU A 316 4.22 -21.66 -14.85
N ASN A 317 3.66 -21.71 -13.64
CA ASN A 317 2.24 -21.97 -13.44
C ASN A 317 1.36 -20.74 -13.64
N TRP A 318 1.92 -19.57 -13.97
CA TRP A 318 1.18 -18.31 -14.10
C TRP A 318 -0.11 -18.44 -14.91
N GLY A 319 -0.01 -19.03 -16.10
CA GLY A 319 -1.14 -19.21 -17.00
C GLY A 319 -2.23 -20.12 -16.43
N GLN A 320 -1.81 -21.19 -15.75
CA GLN A 320 -2.73 -22.15 -15.12
C GLN A 320 -3.43 -21.52 -13.91
N THR A 321 -2.69 -20.87 -13.01
CA THR A 321 -3.25 -20.21 -11.82
C THR A 321 -4.27 -19.14 -12.21
N LEU A 322 -4.01 -18.36 -13.27
CA LEU A 322 -4.99 -17.41 -13.81
C LEU A 322 -6.24 -18.10 -14.36
N SER A 323 -6.06 -19.23 -15.05
CA SER A 323 -7.18 -19.98 -15.63
C SER A 323 -8.07 -20.59 -14.56
N ASP A 324 -7.49 -21.08 -13.47
CA ASP A 324 -8.21 -21.70 -12.34
C ASP A 324 -9.05 -20.69 -11.54
N LEU A 325 -8.71 -19.40 -11.57
CA LEU A 325 -9.47 -18.32 -10.94
C LEU A 325 -10.68 -17.84 -11.76
N GLN A 326 -10.97 -18.50 -12.88
CA GLN A 326 -12.12 -18.16 -13.69
C GLN A 326 -13.43 -18.47 -12.95
N THR A 327 -14.38 -17.53 -12.99
CA THR A 327 -15.74 -17.74 -12.48
C THR A 327 -16.69 -18.15 -13.61
N PRO A 328 -17.66 -19.04 -13.35
CA PRO A 328 -18.55 -19.55 -14.40
C PRO A 328 -19.71 -18.62 -14.79
N HIS A 329 -20.02 -17.59 -13.98
CA HIS A 329 -21.24 -16.80 -14.12
C HIS A 329 -21.12 -15.65 -15.13
N TRP A 330 -19.98 -14.95 -15.15
CA TRP A 330 -19.70 -13.86 -16.08
C TRP A 330 -18.18 -13.59 -16.11
N PRO A 331 -17.55 -13.48 -17.29
CA PRO A 331 -18.14 -13.59 -18.63
C PRO A 331 -18.43 -15.06 -19.07
N PRO A 332 -19.46 -15.30 -19.91
CA PRO A 332 -19.84 -16.65 -20.36
C PRO A 332 -18.72 -17.41 -21.06
N GLN A 333 -18.67 -18.73 -20.87
CA GLN A 333 -17.66 -19.59 -21.49
C GLN A 333 -17.71 -19.59 -23.03
N SER A 334 -18.85 -19.26 -23.63
CA SER A 334 -19.03 -19.19 -25.09
C SER A 334 -18.20 -18.12 -25.80
N LEU A 335 -17.62 -17.17 -25.06
CA LEU A 335 -16.76 -16.10 -25.60
C LEU A 335 -15.32 -16.55 -25.89
N GLY A 336 -14.92 -17.75 -25.48
CA GLY A 336 -13.58 -18.29 -25.73
C GLY A 336 -12.46 -17.35 -25.25
N ASP A 337 -11.42 -17.19 -26.06
CA ASP A 337 -10.21 -16.39 -25.75
C ASP A 337 -10.42 -14.87 -25.78
N ARG A 338 -11.57 -14.38 -26.26
CA ARG A 338 -11.89 -12.94 -26.36
C ARG A 338 -12.66 -12.40 -25.15
N ARG A 339 -12.72 -13.18 -24.06
CA ARG A 339 -13.49 -12.83 -22.88
C ARG A 339 -12.76 -11.78 -22.03
N PRO A 340 -13.51 -10.86 -21.38
CA PRO A 340 -12.98 -10.02 -20.32
C PRO A 340 -12.40 -10.83 -19.16
N TRP A 341 -11.54 -10.21 -18.36
CA TRP A 341 -11.05 -10.83 -17.14
C TRP A 341 -12.16 -10.94 -16.09
N SER A 342 -12.23 -12.08 -15.39
CA SER A 342 -13.05 -12.15 -14.15
C SER A 342 -12.45 -11.25 -13.07
N THR A 343 -13.23 -10.92 -12.03
CA THR A 343 -12.73 -10.11 -10.90
C THR A 343 -11.48 -10.73 -10.26
N SER A 344 -11.47 -12.04 -10.03
CA SER A 344 -10.32 -12.74 -9.45
C SER A 344 -9.10 -12.73 -10.38
N GLN A 345 -9.31 -12.87 -11.69
CA GLN A 345 -8.21 -12.82 -12.66
C GLN A 345 -7.61 -11.40 -12.76
N ALA A 346 -8.47 -10.39 -12.90
CA ALA A 346 -8.05 -9.00 -12.95
C ALA A 346 -7.33 -8.58 -11.67
N ALA A 347 -7.84 -9.01 -10.50
CA ALA A 347 -7.19 -8.76 -9.23
C ALA A 347 -5.84 -9.47 -9.13
N LEU A 348 -5.73 -10.77 -9.47
CA LEU A 348 -4.42 -11.45 -9.48
C LEU A 348 -3.43 -10.71 -10.37
N ARG A 349 -3.82 -10.33 -11.60
CA ARG A 349 -2.97 -9.54 -12.52
C ARG A 349 -2.51 -8.23 -11.89
N PHE A 350 -3.44 -7.44 -11.36
CA PHE A 350 -3.14 -6.12 -10.79
C PHE A 350 -2.25 -6.21 -9.54
N PHE A 351 -2.58 -7.10 -8.60
CA PHE A 351 -1.82 -7.22 -7.35
C PHE A 351 -0.47 -7.90 -7.56
N SER A 352 -0.34 -8.82 -8.52
CA SER A 352 0.97 -9.36 -8.92
C SER A 352 1.85 -8.31 -9.58
N ALA A 353 1.32 -7.51 -10.51
CA ALA A 353 2.04 -6.38 -11.10
C ALA A 353 2.50 -5.39 -10.01
N THR A 354 1.61 -5.07 -9.06
CA THR A 354 1.91 -4.21 -7.93
C THR A 354 3.02 -4.80 -7.06
N LEU A 355 2.94 -6.07 -6.67
CA LEU A 355 3.97 -6.69 -5.82
C LEU A 355 5.34 -6.75 -6.50
N LEU A 356 5.40 -7.06 -7.81
CA LEU A 356 6.66 -7.06 -8.56
C LEU A 356 7.28 -5.66 -8.60
N TYR A 357 6.47 -4.62 -8.81
CA TYR A 357 6.90 -3.24 -8.78
C TYR A 357 7.38 -2.82 -7.37
N LEU A 358 6.58 -3.10 -6.33
CA LEU A 358 6.93 -2.77 -4.95
C LEU A 358 8.18 -3.48 -4.46
N ASP A 359 8.36 -4.77 -4.80
CA ASP A 359 9.55 -5.54 -4.44
C ASP A 359 10.81 -4.88 -5.02
N VAL A 360 10.80 -4.52 -6.31
CA VAL A 360 11.93 -3.84 -6.96
C VAL A 360 12.23 -2.47 -6.34
N VAL A 361 11.22 -1.61 -6.17
CA VAL A 361 11.43 -0.27 -5.59
C VAL A 361 11.90 -0.37 -4.14
N SER A 362 11.32 -1.28 -3.35
CA SER A 362 11.73 -1.50 -1.96
C SER A 362 13.16 -2.04 -1.84
N SER A 363 13.60 -2.88 -2.77
CA SER A 363 14.96 -3.41 -2.83
C SER A 363 16.00 -2.30 -2.99
N ALA A 364 15.74 -1.30 -3.83
CA ALA A 364 16.61 -0.13 -3.95
C ALA A 364 16.67 0.71 -2.66
N THR A 365 15.55 0.84 -1.93
CA THR A 365 15.53 1.49 -0.61
C THR A 365 16.30 0.70 0.44
N LEU A 366 16.11 -0.62 0.48
CA LEU A 366 16.65 -1.47 1.53
C LEU A 366 18.12 -1.85 1.28
N GLY A 367 18.62 -1.69 0.06
CA GLY A 367 19.95 -2.17 -0.34
C GLY A 367 20.00 -3.69 -0.50
N ASP A 368 18.86 -4.29 -0.85
CA ASP A 368 18.68 -5.74 -1.01
C ASP A 368 18.42 -6.09 -2.49
N ALA A 369 18.60 -7.35 -2.88
CA ALA A 369 18.14 -7.84 -4.18
C ALA A 369 16.62 -8.07 -4.19
N PRO A 370 15.91 -7.86 -5.32
CA PRO A 370 14.49 -8.18 -5.43
C PRO A 370 14.22 -9.66 -5.14
N ARG A 371 13.29 -9.95 -4.23
CA ARG A 371 12.93 -11.30 -3.80
C ARG A 371 12.13 -12.05 -4.86
N LEU A 372 11.38 -11.32 -5.67
CA LEU A 372 10.57 -11.85 -6.76
C LEU A 372 11.31 -11.86 -8.11
N ARG A 373 12.64 -11.68 -8.12
CA ARG A 373 13.45 -11.66 -9.34
C ARG A 373 13.22 -12.87 -10.24
N GLN A 374 13.06 -14.06 -9.67
CA GLN A 374 12.79 -15.31 -10.42
C GLN A 374 11.46 -15.29 -11.20
N TYR A 375 10.50 -14.45 -10.82
CA TYR A 375 9.22 -14.32 -11.52
C TYR A 375 9.31 -13.37 -12.72
N GLN A 376 10.35 -12.55 -12.81
CA GLN A 376 10.39 -11.46 -13.79
C GLN A 376 10.43 -11.98 -15.23
N MET A 377 11.19 -13.03 -15.53
CA MET A 377 11.29 -13.54 -16.90
C MET A 377 10.01 -14.21 -17.41
N THR A 378 9.31 -14.95 -16.54
CA THR A 378 8.10 -15.70 -16.92
C THR A 378 6.84 -14.84 -16.84
N VAL A 379 6.72 -13.99 -15.81
CA VAL A 379 5.50 -13.21 -15.56
C VAL A 379 5.54 -11.83 -16.21
N ILE A 380 6.70 -11.15 -16.24
CA ILE A 380 6.89 -9.81 -16.84
C ILE A 380 8.09 -9.78 -17.81
N PRO A 381 8.11 -10.58 -18.89
CA PRO A 381 9.23 -10.68 -19.82
C PRO A 381 9.69 -9.30 -20.35
N GLY A 382 11.01 -9.08 -20.39
CA GLY A 382 11.61 -7.76 -20.69
C GLY A 382 11.52 -7.33 -22.16
N CYS A 383 11.58 -8.29 -23.08
CA CYS A 383 11.28 -8.08 -24.50
C CYS A 383 9.96 -8.79 -24.83
N PRO A 384 9.01 -8.14 -25.51
CA PRO A 384 7.98 -8.89 -26.22
C PRO A 384 8.71 -9.71 -27.29
N SER A 385 8.73 -11.03 -27.16
CA SER A 385 9.06 -11.88 -28.31
C SER A 385 8.13 -11.46 -29.45
N MET A 386 8.71 -11.25 -30.64
CA MET A 386 8.07 -10.79 -31.89
C MET A 386 7.03 -11.78 -32.46
N GLU A 387 6.30 -12.47 -31.58
CA GLU A 387 5.14 -13.28 -31.89
C GLU A 387 3.95 -12.68 -31.14
N HIS A 388 3.65 -11.41 -31.42
CA HIS A 388 2.24 -10.99 -31.40
C HIS A 388 1.55 -11.67 -32.58
N GLU A 389 1.39 -13.00 -32.49
CA GLU A 389 0.27 -13.62 -33.15
C GLU A 389 -0.95 -12.93 -32.56
N THR A 390 -1.65 -12.20 -33.41
CA THR A 390 -2.93 -11.52 -33.16
C THR A 390 -4.07 -12.51 -32.82
N ALA A 391 -3.74 -13.66 -32.24
CA ALA A 391 -4.63 -14.73 -31.84
C ALA A 391 -4.08 -15.46 -30.60
N SER A 392 -4.85 -15.39 -29.51
CA SER A 392 -4.94 -16.39 -28.44
C SER A 392 -3.76 -16.60 -27.48
N LEU A 393 -3.79 -15.91 -26.34
CA LEU A 393 -3.58 -16.54 -25.02
C LEU A 393 -4.28 -15.70 -23.92
N PRO A 394 -5.39 -16.16 -23.32
CA PRO A 394 -6.11 -15.45 -22.27
C PRO A 394 -5.43 -15.55 -20.90
N ALA A 395 -4.11 -15.76 -20.82
CA ALA A 395 -3.34 -15.79 -19.58
C ALA A 395 -1.89 -15.30 -19.78
N GLY A 396 -1.69 -14.47 -20.80
CA GLY A 396 -0.37 -13.97 -21.21
C GLY A 396 0.37 -13.17 -20.12
N PRO A 397 1.62 -12.78 -20.40
CA PRO A 397 2.44 -12.02 -19.46
C PRO A 397 1.79 -10.71 -19.01
N LEU A 398 2.31 -10.17 -17.92
CA LEU A 398 2.01 -8.83 -17.47
C LEU A 398 2.95 -7.85 -18.18
N PHE A 399 2.41 -6.73 -18.66
CA PHE A 399 3.16 -5.60 -19.17
C PHE A 399 3.01 -4.45 -18.19
N LEU A 400 4.03 -4.19 -17.38
CA LEU A 400 4.01 -3.17 -16.33
C LEU A 400 3.79 -1.75 -16.87
N GLU A 401 3.95 -1.55 -18.17
CA GLU A 401 3.61 -0.31 -18.86
C GLU A 401 2.13 0.03 -18.71
N ASP A 402 1.25 -0.98 -18.79
CA ASP A 402 -0.20 -0.83 -18.64
C ASP A 402 -0.63 -0.53 -17.20
N PHE A 403 0.27 -0.70 -16.22
CA PHE A 403 -0.03 -0.52 -14.78
C PHE A 403 0.66 0.74 -14.22
N PHE A 404 1.93 0.94 -14.57
CA PHE A 404 2.81 1.94 -13.98
C PHE A 404 3.46 2.88 -15.02
N GLY A 405 3.22 2.68 -16.31
CA GLY A 405 3.80 3.51 -17.39
C GLY A 405 5.27 3.17 -17.70
N LEU A 406 5.79 2.08 -17.15
CA LEU A 406 7.17 1.65 -17.30
C LEU A 406 7.24 0.29 -18.01
N PRO A 407 7.98 0.17 -19.13
CA PRO A 407 8.22 -1.12 -19.77
C PRO A 407 8.86 -2.11 -18.80
N ASN A 408 8.55 -3.41 -18.98
CA ASN A 408 9.05 -4.48 -18.12
C ASN A 408 10.57 -4.43 -17.93
N TRP A 409 11.33 -4.25 -19.01
CA TRP A 409 12.79 -4.17 -18.96
C TRP A 409 13.31 -3.02 -18.09
N VAL A 410 12.59 -1.90 -17.98
CA VAL A 410 13.01 -0.76 -17.14
C VAL A 410 12.94 -1.14 -15.65
N ILE A 411 11.87 -1.82 -15.25
CA ILE A 411 11.70 -2.34 -13.89
C ILE A 411 12.71 -3.46 -13.60
N GLN A 412 12.96 -4.35 -14.57
CA GLN A 412 13.98 -5.39 -14.43
C GLN A 412 15.37 -4.79 -14.24
N VAL A 413 15.76 -3.80 -15.06
CA VAL A 413 17.05 -3.13 -14.93
C VAL A 413 17.18 -2.41 -13.59
N LEU A 414 16.14 -1.72 -13.10
CA LEU A 414 16.16 -1.14 -11.75
C LEU A 414 16.41 -2.23 -10.68
N GLY A 415 15.72 -3.37 -10.80
CA GLY A 415 15.92 -4.51 -9.91
C GLY A 415 17.33 -5.11 -10.00
N ASP A 416 17.90 -5.18 -11.20
CA ASP A 416 19.26 -5.67 -11.42
C ASP A 416 20.32 -4.71 -10.88
N VAL A 417 20.09 -3.39 -10.95
CA VAL A 417 20.96 -2.40 -10.31
C VAL A 417 20.91 -2.53 -8.79
N ALA A 418 19.72 -2.71 -8.19
CA ALA A 418 19.58 -2.97 -6.76
C ALA A 418 20.28 -4.29 -6.34
N ALA A 419 20.16 -5.34 -7.15
CA ALA A 419 20.87 -6.60 -6.92
C ALA A 419 22.40 -6.45 -7.05
N LEU A 420 22.88 -5.61 -7.97
CA LEU A 420 24.31 -5.29 -8.10
C LEU A 420 24.83 -4.52 -6.89
N ASP A 421 24.06 -3.58 -6.36
CA ASP A 421 24.40 -2.84 -5.13
C ASP A 421 24.49 -3.79 -3.92
N ALA A 422 23.48 -4.63 -3.71
CA ALA A 422 23.47 -5.64 -2.66
C ALA A 422 24.70 -6.58 -2.78
N TRP A 423 24.99 -7.06 -3.99
CA TRP A 423 26.18 -7.87 -4.25
C TRP A 423 27.48 -7.12 -3.94
N LYS A 424 27.60 -5.84 -4.33
CA LYS A 424 28.77 -5.01 -4.02
C LYS A 424 28.98 -4.92 -2.51
N GLN A 425 27.92 -4.68 -1.73
CA GLN A 425 28.01 -4.63 -0.27
C GLN A 425 28.46 -5.97 0.32
N MET A 426 27.95 -7.10 -0.17
CA MET A 426 28.39 -8.43 0.25
C MET A 426 29.88 -8.68 -0.06
N GLN A 427 30.36 -8.26 -1.24
CA GLN A 427 31.78 -8.40 -1.60
C GLN A 427 32.70 -7.50 -0.77
N ILE A 428 32.25 -6.29 -0.42
CA ILE A 428 32.97 -5.39 0.50
C ILE A 428 33.10 -6.05 1.87
N GLN A 429 32.01 -6.60 2.41
CA GLN A 429 32.01 -7.30 3.70
C GLN A 429 32.91 -8.54 3.70
N ALA A 430 32.95 -9.27 2.58
CA ALA A 430 33.82 -10.43 2.41
C ALA A 430 35.29 -10.07 2.11
N GLY A 431 35.59 -8.80 1.79
CA GLY A 431 36.93 -8.35 1.38
C GLY A 431 37.37 -8.87 0.00
N THR A 432 36.42 -9.26 -0.85
CA THR A 432 36.66 -9.91 -2.16
C THR A 432 36.27 -9.05 -3.36
N LEU A 433 35.89 -7.78 -3.15
CA LEU A 433 35.44 -6.89 -4.23
C LEU A 433 36.53 -6.69 -5.29
N SER A 434 36.21 -7.04 -6.53
CA SER A 434 37.00 -6.72 -7.72
C SER A 434 36.41 -5.51 -8.45
N GLY A 435 37.23 -4.47 -8.64
CA GLY A 435 36.84 -3.27 -9.40
C GLY A 435 36.53 -3.58 -10.87
N ASP A 436 37.30 -4.48 -11.49
CA ASP A 436 37.09 -4.88 -12.88
C ASP A 436 35.78 -5.66 -13.06
N GLU A 437 35.44 -6.54 -12.10
CA GLU A 437 34.19 -7.28 -12.13
C GLU A 437 32.98 -6.35 -11.91
N LEU A 438 33.09 -5.41 -10.95
CA LEU A 438 32.06 -4.40 -10.72
C LEU A 438 31.82 -3.55 -11.97
N ALA A 439 32.90 -3.09 -12.62
CA ALA A 439 32.81 -2.32 -13.86
C ALA A 439 32.18 -3.13 -15.00
N ALA A 440 32.57 -4.40 -15.17
CA ALA A 440 32.02 -5.28 -16.21
C ALA A 440 30.52 -5.54 -16.01
N ARG A 441 30.11 -5.88 -14.78
CA ARG A 441 28.68 -6.05 -14.43
C ARG A 441 27.90 -4.75 -14.62
N GLY A 442 28.49 -3.63 -14.23
CA GLY A 442 27.92 -2.30 -14.40
C GLY A 442 27.71 -1.92 -15.87
N GLN A 443 28.65 -2.27 -16.75
CA GLN A 443 28.54 -1.99 -18.19
C GLN A 443 27.38 -2.75 -18.82
N VAL A 444 27.18 -4.04 -18.47
CA VAL A 444 26.07 -4.86 -18.96
C VAL A 444 24.71 -4.22 -18.64
N LEU A 445 24.58 -3.57 -17.47
CA LEU A 445 23.36 -2.85 -17.08
C LEU A 445 23.29 -1.44 -17.69
N GLY A 446 24.42 -0.79 -17.94
CA GLY A 446 24.50 0.56 -18.51
C GLY A 446 24.10 0.63 -19.98
N ASP A 447 24.45 -0.38 -20.77
CA ASP A 447 24.17 -0.46 -22.21
C ASP A 447 22.66 -0.38 -22.55
N PRO A 448 21.75 -1.19 -21.95
CA PRO A 448 20.32 -1.09 -22.22
C PRO A 448 19.72 0.24 -21.77
N ILE A 449 20.20 0.82 -20.66
CA ILE A 449 19.74 2.14 -20.20
C ILE A 449 20.10 3.22 -21.24
N LYS A 450 21.35 3.21 -21.72
CA LYS A 450 21.82 4.16 -22.73
C LYS A 450 21.07 3.99 -24.05
N GLY A 451 20.92 2.75 -24.52
CA GLY A 451 20.15 2.44 -25.74
C GLY A 451 18.69 2.87 -25.63
N GLY A 452 18.03 2.61 -24.49
CA GLY A 452 16.66 3.05 -24.24
C GLY A 452 16.50 4.57 -24.21
N LEU A 453 17.44 5.28 -23.57
CA LEU A 453 17.48 6.76 -23.60
C LEU A 453 17.68 7.30 -25.02
N GLU A 454 18.59 6.73 -25.80
CA GLU A 454 18.82 7.13 -27.19
C GLU A 454 17.56 6.92 -28.04
N MET A 455 16.90 5.78 -27.88
CA MET A 455 15.69 5.46 -28.64
C MET A 455 14.51 6.36 -28.28
N LEU A 456 14.26 6.61 -26.98
CA LEU A 456 13.18 7.49 -26.54
C LEU A 456 13.40 8.95 -26.96
N ASN A 457 14.65 9.40 -27.04
CA ASN A 457 14.97 10.76 -27.51
C ASN A 457 14.84 10.90 -29.04
N GLN A 458 15.19 9.86 -29.81
CA GLN A 458 15.12 9.89 -31.28
C GLN A 458 13.72 9.58 -31.81
N PHE A 459 13.01 8.67 -31.15
CA PHE A 459 11.69 8.19 -31.54
C PHE A 459 10.76 8.24 -30.32
N PRO A 460 10.24 9.42 -29.96
CA PRO A 460 9.33 9.58 -28.82
C PRO A 460 8.08 8.69 -28.92
N ASP A 461 7.64 8.37 -30.15
CA ASP A 461 6.51 7.48 -30.42
C ASP A 461 6.91 6.01 -30.66
N GLY A 462 8.20 5.67 -30.61
CA GLY A 462 8.75 4.37 -31.04
C GLY A 462 8.42 3.18 -30.13
N TYR A 463 7.98 3.43 -28.90
CA TYR A 463 7.51 2.40 -27.96
C TYR A 463 5.99 2.23 -27.94
N ARG A 464 5.24 2.79 -28.91
CA ARG A 464 3.80 2.52 -28.98
C ARG A 464 3.54 1.09 -29.45
N PHE A 465 3.53 0.15 -28.51
CA PHE A 465 2.91 -1.18 -28.66
C PHE A 465 1.42 -1.17 -28.27
N ALA A 466 0.79 0.01 -28.21
CA ALA A 466 -0.65 0.08 -28.02
C ALA A 466 -1.32 -0.64 -29.21
N PRO A 467 -2.09 -1.73 -29.00
CA PRO A 467 -2.94 -2.26 -30.05
C PRO A 467 -3.80 -1.10 -30.52
N ALA A 468 -3.92 -0.91 -31.84
CA ALA A 468 -4.70 0.16 -32.43
C ALA A 468 -6.03 0.26 -31.69
N ALA A 469 -6.14 1.24 -30.78
CA ALA A 469 -7.35 1.40 -30.00
C ALA A 469 -8.43 1.62 -31.05
N LEU A 470 -9.39 0.70 -31.12
CA LEU A 470 -10.58 0.93 -31.92
C LEU A 470 -11.03 2.35 -31.57
N PRO A 471 -11.31 3.22 -32.55
CA PRO A 471 -11.84 4.54 -32.25
C PRO A 471 -13.21 4.32 -31.62
N VAL A 472 -13.23 4.18 -30.30
CA VAL A 472 -14.46 4.20 -29.53
C VAL A 472 -14.94 5.63 -29.69
N LEU A 473 -16.11 5.80 -30.33
CA LEU A 473 -16.79 7.10 -30.50
C LEU A 473 -16.99 7.84 -29.17
N VAL A 474 -16.89 7.11 -28.05
CA VAL A 474 -16.79 7.63 -26.69
C VAL A 474 -15.30 7.69 -26.33
N ALA A 475 -14.69 8.87 -26.46
CA ALA A 475 -13.44 9.14 -25.78
C ALA A 475 -13.65 8.93 -24.28
N ASP A 476 -12.68 8.32 -23.60
CA ASP A 476 -12.67 8.26 -22.14
C ASP A 476 -12.81 9.69 -21.60
N PRO A 477 -13.92 10.01 -20.89
CA PRO A 477 -14.24 11.39 -20.50
C PRO A 477 -13.23 12.01 -19.54
N VAL A 478 -12.26 11.23 -19.03
CA VAL A 478 -11.26 11.68 -18.07
C VAL A 478 -9.90 12.05 -18.72
N THR A 479 -9.55 11.57 -19.92
CA THR A 479 -8.12 11.38 -20.30
C THR A 479 -7.63 12.01 -21.62
N GLY A 480 -8.37 12.94 -22.22
CA GLY A 480 -8.01 13.53 -23.53
C GLY A 480 -6.63 14.21 -23.64
N SER A 481 -5.90 14.50 -22.54
CA SER A 481 -4.65 15.28 -22.57
C SER A 481 -3.36 14.55 -22.14
N GLU A 482 -3.43 13.35 -21.56
CA GLU A 482 -2.27 12.76 -20.86
C GLU A 482 -1.35 11.87 -21.71
N HIS A 483 -1.79 11.42 -22.88
CA HIS A 483 -1.00 10.57 -23.79
C HIS A 483 0.26 11.26 -24.37
N ARG A 484 0.44 12.57 -24.12
CA ARG A 484 1.59 13.35 -24.62
C ARG A 484 2.83 13.28 -23.71
N GLN A 485 2.72 12.74 -22.50
CA GLN A 485 3.77 12.83 -21.46
C GLN A 485 4.54 11.51 -21.21
N GLU A 486 4.13 10.44 -21.85
CA GLU A 486 4.66 9.09 -21.66
C GLU A 486 6.16 8.95 -21.93
N PRO A 487 6.74 9.58 -22.98
CA PRO A 487 8.18 9.47 -23.24
C PRO A 487 9.01 10.17 -22.16
N GLU A 488 8.58 11.35 -21.70
CA GLU A 488 9.28 12.11 -20.66
C GLU A 488 9.26 11.38 -19.31
N PHE A 489 8.14 10.76 -18.97
CA PHE A 489 8.03 9.94 -17.77
C PHE A 489 9.05 8.80 -17.78
N LYS A 490 9.14 8.04 -18.89
CA LYS A 490 10.11 6.95 -19.06
C LYS A 490 11.56 7.44 -19.05
N ILE A 491 11.85 8.58 -19.69
CA ILE A 491 13.19 9.18 -19.72
C ILE A 491 13.66 9.57 -18.31
N ILE A 492 12.79 10.19 -17.50
CA ILE A 492 13.13 10.59 -16.13
C ILE A 492 13.49 9.37 -15.28
N TRP A 493 12.70 8.29 -15.36
CA TRP A 493 13.01 7.04 -14.69
C TRP A 493 14.36 6.45 -15.12
N LEU A 494 14.64 6.40 -16.42
CA LEU A 494 15.92 5.89 -16.92
C LEU A 494 17.12 6.75 -16.49
N LEU A 495 16.97 8.07 -16.44
CA LEU A 495 18.03 8.96 -15.95
C LEU A 495 18.29 8.76 -14.45
N ALA A 496 17.25 8.52 -13.66
CA ALA A 496 17.40 8.19 -12.24
C ALA A 496 18.06 6.82 -12.04
N ILE A 497 17.65 5.79 -12.78
CA ILE A 497 18.28 4.46 -12.76
C ILE A 497 19.75 4.54 -13.19
N GLN A 498 20.05 5.33 -14.23
CA GLN A 498 21.43 5.58 -14.66
C GLN A 498 22.27 6.24 -13.57
N SER A 499 21.68 7.21 -12.85
CA SER A 499 22.36 7.90 -11.75
C SER A 499 22.63 6.94 -10.59
N TYR A 500 21.65 6.09 -10.26
CA TYR A 500 21.81 5.03 -9.26
C TYR A 500 22.93 4.04 -9.64
N LEU A 501 22.91 3.50 -10.86
CA LEU A 501 23.95 2.60 -11.36
C LEU A 501 25.35 3.24 -11.29
N LYS A 502 25.47 4.52 -11.66
CA LYS A 502 26.75 5.24 -11.58
C LYS A 502 27.26 5.39 -10.16
N ILE A 503 26.39 5.64 -9.18
CA ILE A 503 26.80 5.63 -7.76
C ILE A 503 27.26 4.23 -7.32
N VAL A 504 26.56 3.17 -7.76
CA VAL A 504 26.96 1.80 -7.44
C VAL A 504 28.37 1.49 -7.96
N ILE A 505 28.71 1.95 -9.18
CA ILE A 505 30.02 1.70 -9.79
C ILE A 505 31.11 2.64 -9.24
N LEU A 506 30.84 3.95 -9.21
CA LEU A 506 31.84 5.00 -8.94
C LEU A 506 31.91 5.42 -7.46
N GLY A 507 30.98 4.96 -6.63
CA GLY A 507 30.77 5.49 -5.28
C GLY A 507 29.94 6.78 -5.28
N TRP A 508 29.64 7.28 -4.08
CA TRP A 508 28.86 8.52 -3.92
C TRP A 508 29.69 9.76 -4.30
N GLN A 509 29.73 10.05 -5.60
CA GLN A 509 30.45 11.20 -6.16
C GLN A 509 29.52 12.09 -7.01
N PRO A 510 28.63 12.89 -6.40
CA PRO A 510 27.67 13.73 -7.14
C PRO A 510 28.33 14.70 -8.14
N THR A 511 29.59 15.09 -7.88
CA THR A 511 30.39 15.99 -8.74
C THR A 511 30.99 15.29 -9.95
N HIS A 512 30.99 13.95 -10.00
CA HIS A 512 31.54 13.20 -11.12
C HIS A 512 30.81 13.58 -12.43
N PRO A 513 31.53 13.88 -13.54
CA PRO A 513 30.92 14.42 -14.76
C PRO A 513 29.78 13.56 -15.31
N GLU A 514 29.91 12.24 -15.21
CA GLU A 514 28.89 11.32 -15.68
C GLU A 514 27.61 11.34 -14.83
N ILE A 515 27.74 11.41 -13.50
CA ILE A 515 26.58 11.46 -12.58
C ILE A 515 25.88 12.80 -12.77
N ARG A 516 26.65 13.89 -12.73
CA ARG A 516 26.15 15.25 -12.92
C ARG A 516 25.44 15.43 -14.26
N CYS A 517 25.92 14.82 -15.34
CA CYS A 517 25.26 14.85 -16.65
C CYS A 517 23.88 14.16 -16.64
N SER A 518 23.77 12.97 -16.02
CA SER A 518 22.49 12.27 -15.87
C SER A 518 21.50 13.08 -15.03
N VAL A 519 21.96 13.61 -13.88
CA VAL A 519 21.14 14.39 -12.96
C VAL A 519 20.68 15.71 -13.58
N ALA A 520 21.58 16.46 -14.25
CA ALA A 520 21.21 17.73 -14.89
C ALA A 520 20.12 17.54 -15.98
N LYS A 521 20.20 16.46 -16.76
CA LYS A 521 19.16 16.10 -17.74
C LYS A 521 17.84 15.76 -17.04
N ALA A 522 17.88 15.03 -15.93
CA ALA A 522 16.69 14.70 -15.15
C ALA A 522 16.06 15.96 -14.55
N THR A 523 16.87 16.85 -13.95
CA THR A 523 16.43 18.15 -13.42
C THR A 523 15.76 18.99 -14.50
N GLU A 524 16.34 19.08 -15.71
CA GLU A 524 15.73 19.82 -16.82
C GLU A 524 14.33 19.28 -17.16
N ARG A 525 14.18 17.94 -17.27
CA ARG A 525 12.89 17.32 -17.59
C ARG A 525 11.87 17.46 -16.46
N LEU A 526 12.28 17.20 -15.22
CA LEU A 526 11.45 17.36 -14.03
C LEU A 526 10.93 18.81 -13.91
N SER A 527 11.78 19.81 -14.15
CA SER A 527 11.40 21.23 -14.07
C SER A 527 10.26 21.60 -15.03
N ARG A 528 10.18 20.94 -16.20
CA ARG A 528 9.14 21.17 -17.22
C ARG A 528 7.99 20.17 -17.14
N PHE A 529 8.12 19.11 -16.35
CA PHE A 529 7.10 18.08 -16.21
C PHE A 529 5.82 18.66 -15.58
N PRO A 530 4.63 18.49 -16.15
CA PRO A 530 3.42 19.12 -15.64
C PRO A 530 3.00 18.57 -14.28
N ALA A 531 2.24 19.37 -13.53
CA ALA A 531 1.60 18.93 -12.30
C ALA A 531 0.58 17.81 -12.57
N GLY A 532 0.45 16.85 -11.66
CA GLY A 532 -0.55 15.80 -11.76
C GLY A 532 -0.15 14.48 -11.11
N SER A 533 -0.98 13.46 -11.29
CA SER A 533 -0.77 12.11 -10.77
C SER A 533 0.47 11.43 -11.36
N CYS A 534 0.84 11.71 -12.60
CA CYS A 534 2.11 11.21 -13.17
C CYS A 534 3.33 11.82 -12.48
N LEU A 535 3.28 13.08 -12.03
CA LEU A 535 4.36 13.68 -11.26
C LEU A 535 4.51 13.02 -9.88
N ARG A 536 3.38 12.66 -9.24
CA ARG A 536 3.39 11.85 -8.01
C ARG A 536 4.10 10.51 -8.21
N ALA A 537 3.84 9.83 -9.33
CA ALA A 537 4.49 8.57 -9.70
C ALA A 537 6.00 8.72 -10.04
N LEU A 538 6.55 9.94 -10.02
CA LEU A 538 7.99 10.21 -10.14
C LEU A 538 8.67 10.40 -8.77
N ALA A 539 8.04 10.03 -7.65
CA ALA A 539 8.61 10.21 -6.31
C ALA A 539 10.02 9.61 -6.15
N TRP A 540 10.24 8.37 -6.62
CA TRP A 540 11.56 7.74 -6.56
C TRP A 540 12.60 8.45 -7.45
N PRO A 541 12.36 8.68 -8.76
CA PRO A 541 13.28 9.47 -9.59
C PRO A 541 13.57 10.87 -9.04
N LEU A 542 12.54 11.55 -8.54
CA LEU A 542 12.66 12.88 -7.94
C LEU A 542 13.63 12.85 -6.75
N CYS A 543 13.47 11.88 -5.85
CA CYS A 543 14.34 11.71 -4.68
C CYS A 543 15.78 11.39 -5.08
N VAL A 544 15.99 10.42 -5.97
CA VAL A 544 17.33 9.98 -6.39
C VAL A 544 18.10 11.13 -7.04
N CYS A 545 17.49 11.79 -8.02
CA CYS A 545 18.15 12.88 -8.72
C CYS A 545 18.33 14.12 -7.83
N GLY A 546 17.38 14.42 -6.93
CA GLY A 546 17.50 15.53 -5.99
C GLY A 546 18.57 15.31 -4.93
N CYS A 547 18.72 14.09 -4.40
CA CYS A 547 19.82 13.78 -3.47
C CYS A 547 21.21 13.97 -4.11
N LEU A 548 21.29 13.83 -5.44
CA LEU A 548 22.52 13.98 -6.22
C LEU A 548 22.66 15.37 -6.87
N SER A 549 21.68 16.25 -6.70
CA SER A 549 21.68 17.53 -7.38
C SER A 549 22.65 18.52 -6.73
N PRO A 550 23.29 19.39 -7.52
CA PRO A 550 24.11 20.46 -6.98
C PRO A 550 23.23 21.49 -6.24
N ALA A 551 23.87 22.39 -5.48
CA ALA A 551 23.15 23.29 -4.56
C ALA A 551 22.27 24.30 -5.33
N GLU A 552 22.69 24.69 -6.53
CA GLU A 552 21.93 25.56 -7.42
C GLU A 552 20.60 24.97 -7.90
N ASP A 553 20.42 23.65 -7.83
CA ASP A 553 19.22 22.96 -8.30
C ASP A 553 18.19 22.70 -7.18
N GLU A 554 18.53 22.88 -5.89
CA GLU A 554 17.67 22.52 -4.76
C GLU A 554 16.29 23.20 -4.81
N ASP A 555 16.25 24.48 -5.14
CA ASP A 555 15.00 25.23 -5.30
C ASP A 555 14.13 24.72 -6.46
N THR A 556 14.76 24.14 -7.49
CA THR A 556 14.03 23.48 -8.58
C THR A 556 13.28 22.26 -8.05
N TYR A 557 13.91 21.43 -7.22
CA TYR A 557 13.26 20.25 -6.63
C TYR A 557 12.13 20.64 -5.66
N ARG A 558 12.35 21.66 -4.82
CA ARG A 558 11.29 22.24 -3.96
C ARG A 558 10.10 22.70 -4.82
N ALA A 559 10.36 23.47 -5.87
CA ALA A 559 9.33 23.96 -6.78
C ALA A 559 8.57 22.82 -7.49
N VAL A 560 9.27 21.76 -7.91
CA VAL A 560 8.66 20.57 -8.51
C VAL A 560 7.65 19.94 -7.54
N GLY A 561 8.01 19.78 -6.27
CA GLY A 561 7.14 19.26 -5.23
C GLY A 561 5.92 20.14 -4.93
N GLU A 562 6.11 21.47 -4.87
CA GLU A 562 5.01 22.42 -4.61
C GLU A 562 3.92 22.40 -5.69
N ARG A 563 4.21 21.94 -6.91
CA ARG A 563 3.20 21.80 -7.98
C ARG A 563 2.11 20.79 -7.67
N LEU A 564 2.34 19.83 -6.76
CA LEU A 564 1.29 18.93 -6.27
C LEU A 564 0.37 19.58 -5.24
N GLY A 565 0.73 20.78 -4.77
CA GLY A 565 -0.04 21.54 -3.78
C GLY A 565 -0.30 20.71 -2.52
N PRO A 566 -1.54 20.75 -1.97
CA PRO A 566 -1.90 19.98 -0.78
C PRO A 566 -1.73 18.47 -0.95
N LEU A 567 -1.81 17.94 -2.17
CA LEU A 567 -1.68 16.50 -2.41
C LEU A 567 -0.23 15.99 -2.33
N LYS A 568 0.76 16.87 -2.15
CA LYS A 568 2.15 16.45 -1.90
C LYS A 568 2.30 15.58 -0.66
N ILE A 569 1.43 15.77 0.35
CA ILE A 569 1.36 14.96 1.58
C ILE A 569 0.49 13.69 1.43
N PHE A 570 -0.13 13.47 0.26
CA PHE A 570 -0.85 12.24 -0.06
C PHE A 570 -0.03 11.42 -1.06
N GLY A 571 0.70 10.44 -0.56
CA GLY A 571 1.77 9.74 -1.25
C GLY A 571 3.15 10.06 -0.68
N THR A 572 4.19 9.84 -1.47
CA THR A 572 5.58 9.81 -0.98
C THR A 572 6.44 10.98 -1.45
N VAL A 573 5.87 11.95 -2.17
CA VAL A 573 6.63 13.10 -2.68
C VAL A 573 7.10 14.03 -1.56
N ASN A 574 6.27 14.31 -0.56
CA ASN A 574 6.72 15.10 0.60
C ASN A 574 7.86 14.40 1.36
N GLU A 575 7.77 13.09 1.53
CA GLU A 575 8.83 12.30 2.18
C GLU A 575 10.12 12.28 1.35
N ALA A 576 10.02 12.20 0.02
CA ALA A 576 11.17 12.38 -0.87
C ALA A 576 11.84 13.76 -0.67
N LEU A 577 11.06 14.84 -0.52
CA LEU A 577 11.59 16.18 -0.22
C LEU A 577 12.28 16.23 1.14
N GLU A 578 11.69 15.62 2.18
CA GLU A 578 12.32 15.53 3.50
C GLU A 578 13.66 14.78 3.46
N ILE A 579 13.77 13.70 2.67
CA ILE A 579 15.03 12.99 2.43
C ILE A 579 16.03 13.90 1.73
N MET A 580 15.62 14.57 0.65
CA MET A 580 16.48 15.49 -0.09
C MET A 580 17.07 16.58 0.82
N GLU A 581 16.23 17.24 1.63
CA GLU A 581 16.68 18.28 2.59
C GLU A 581 17.67 17.72 3.61
N ALA A 582 17.42 16.51 4.12
CA ALA A 582 18.33 15.84 5.05
C ALA A 582 19.70 15.54 4.40
N VAL A 583 19.71 15.06 3.15
CA VAL A 583 20.95 14.79 2.39
C VAL A 583 21.69 16.09 2.09
N TRP A 584 21.00 17.13 1.64
CA TRP A 584 21.60 18.43 1.36
C TRP A 584 22.25 19.05 2.60
N SER A 585 21.63 18.91 3.76
CA SER A 585 22.16 19.41 5.03
C SER A 585 23.47 18.73 5.48
N GLN A 586 23.75 17.51 4.99
CA GLN A 586 24.91 16.70 5.36
C GLN A 586 25.95 16.58 4.25
N ARG A 587 25.74 17.26 3.12
CA ARG A 587 26.49 17.07 1.86
C ARG A 587 28.01 17.09 2.01
N ASP A 588 28.53 18.02 2.80
CA ASP A 588 29.99 18.18 3.00
C ASP A 588 30.63 17.05 3.83
N GLY A 589 29.81 16.24 4.50
CA GLY A 589 30.26 15.10 5.34
C GLY A 589 30.07 13.72 4.70
N LEU A 590 29.52 13.64 3.49
CA LEU A 590 29.29 12.36 2.80
C LEU A 590 30.55 11.94 2.03
N ASP A 591 30.96 10.69 2.18
CA ASP A 591 32.09 10.11 1.47
C ASP A 591 31.64 9.09 0.41
N GLU A 592 32.60 8.50 -0.30
CA GLU A 592 32.34 7.54 -1.39
C GLU A 592 31.65 6.26 -0.93
N THR A 593 31.65 5.95 0.38
CA THR A 593 31.01 4.76 0.94
C THR A 593 29.50 4.92 1.10
N TRP A 594 29.00 6.16 1.02
CA TRP A 594 27.59 6.44 1.07
C TRP A 594 26.84 5.76 -0.08
N THR A 595 25.66 5.22 0.21
CA THR A 595 24.84 4.50 -0.78
C THR A 595 23.48 5.16 -0.96
N LEU A 596 22.78 4.77 -2.02
CA LEU A 596 21.39 5.20 -2.20
C LEU A 596 20.50 4.71 -1.03
N SER A 597 20.73 3.49 -0.54
CA SER A 597 20.04 2.97 0.64
C SER A 597 20.27 3.87 1.86
N ASN A 598 21.49 4.37 2.10
CA ASN A 598 21.73 5.33 3.19
C ASN A 598 20.92 6.63 3.03
N CYS A 599 20.77 7.14 1.79
CA CYS A 599 19.91 8.29 1.52
C CYS A 599 18.45 8.01 1.86
N LEU A 600 17.93 6.90 1.34
CA LEU A 600 16.52 6.53 1.49
C LEU A 600 16.16 6.11 2.93
N ASN A 601 17.15 5.91 3.81
CA ASN A 601 16.96 5.63 5.23
C ASN A 601 17.40 6.79 6.15
N ILE A 602 17.77 7.96 5.59
CA ILE A 602 18.35 9.07 6.36
C ILE A 602 17.41 9.64 7.44
N LEU A 603 16.10 9.47 7.26
CA LEU A 603 15.06 9.88 8.22
C LEU A 603 14.87 8.87 9.37
N GLY A 604 15.74 7.87 9.49
CA GLY A 604 15.72 6.85 10.56
C GLY A 604 14.74 5.70 10.34
N HIS A 605 14.14 5.60 9.16
CA HIS A 605 13.23 4.53 8.74
C HIS A 605 13.32 4.35 7.22
N GLY A 606 13.02 3.15 6.72
CA GLY A 606 13.02 2.87 5.28
C GLY A 606 11.75 3.38 4.61
N VAL A 607 11.90 4.05 3.48
CA VAL A 607 10.79 4.62 2.70
C VAL A 607 10.42 3.77 1.49
N LEU A 608 9.17 3.81 1.07
CA LEU A 608 8.71 3.15 -0.15
C LEU A 608 8.18 4.19 -1.13
N LEU A 609 9.07 4.78 -1.94
CA LEU A 609 8.74 5.89 -2.84
C LEU A 609 8.01 5.39 -4.10
N ILE A 610 6.67 5.42 -4.06
CA ILE A 610 5.77 4.94 -5.14
C ILE A 610 4.70 5.96 -5.51
#